data_AF-A0A7M7NTR9-F1
#
_entry.id   AF-A0A7M7NTR9-F1
#
_cell.length_a   1.000
_cell.length_b   1.000
_cell.length_c   1.000
_cell.angle_alpha   90.00
_cell.angle_beta   90.00
_cell.angle_gamma   90.00
#
_symmetry.space_group_name_H-M   'P 1'
#
loop_
_entity.id
_entity.type
_entity.pdbx_description
1 polymer ?
#
loop_
_entity_poly.entity_id
_entity_poly.type
_entity_poly.pdbx_seq_one_letter_code
_entity_poly.pdbx_strand_id
1 'polypeptide(L)'
;MTQGRANAEQQRVTSYTISSSMDGASWTYNQDINTNTVKVYTGNYDSNSVVVHNIFKPIECLFFRIHPKTANDDLRALRLELTGYGPLNDLLAAMNREEVSCSRPIQGEGMGVEDGRIPDSSLTSSSDYDLNYTASDGRLNGGVTPNEKAAWLARNDDVDKWVKIDLGRTSNVTGVIVQGRFELAQWITSVKVSYSLDNVTWTYALEPQCGEQRIYAANYDNTTPETILFPRPITARYVRIHPLTWIGHQAMRYEVVGIADQTEL
;
A
#
# COMPACT_ATOMS: atom_id res chain seq x y z
N MET A 1 -14.80 -2.34 -2.81
CA MET A 1 -14.16 -2.95 -3.99
C MET A 1 -14.42 -2.09 -5.22
N THR A 2 -13.43 -1.84 -6.07
CA THR A 2 -13.62 -1.08 -7.32
C THR A 2 -13.14 -1.85 -8.55
N GLN A 3 -13.71 -1.58 -9.75
CA GLN A 3 -13.32 -2.10 -11.07
C GLN A 3 -13.46 -1.05 -12.20
N GLY A 4 -12.72 -1.21 -13.31
CA GLY A 4 -12.85 -0.39 -14.53
C GLY A 4 -13.95 -0.89 -15.48
N ARG A 5 -14.08 -0.33 -16.69
CA ARG A 5 -15.08 -0.80 -17.69
C ARG A 5 -14.64 -2.13 -18.32
N ALA A 6 -15.56 -3.10 -18.45
CA ALA A 6 -15.23 -4.47 -18.91
C ALA A 6 -14.92 -4.61 -20.42
N ASN A 7 -15.30 -3.64 -21.25
CA ASN A 7 -15.30 -3.79 -22.71
C ASN A 7 -14.29 -2.82 -23.36
N ALA A 8 -13.18 -3.37 -23.84
CA ALA A 8 -12.22 -2.88 -24.84
C ALA A 8 -11.48 -1.54 -24.64
N GLU A 9 -11.92 -0.63 -23.78
CA GLU A 9 -11.19 0.60 -23.47
C GLU A 9 -10.71 0.56 -22.03
N GLN A 10 -9.42 0.78 -21.78
CA GLN A 10 -8.75 0.77 -20.47
C GLN A 10 -9.21 1.91 -19.53
N GLN A 11 -10.46 2.36 -19.67
CA GLN A 11 -11.10 3.40 -18.90
C GLN A 11 -11.28 2.96 -17.46
N ARG A 12 -10.56 3.64 -16.58
CA ARG A 12 -10.57 3.39 -15.15
C ARG A 12 -10.14 4.63 -14.40
N VAL A 13 -10.79 4.84 -13.26
CA VAL A 13 -10.32 5.79 -12.26
C VAL A 13 -9.03 5.22 -11.65
N THR A 14 -7.96 6.02 -11.65
CA THR A 14 -6.65 5.66 -11.09
C THR A 14 -6.43 6.26 -9.69
N SER A 15 -7.22 7.28 -9.31
CA SER A 15 -7.31 7.73 -7.92
C SER A 15 -8.64 8.40 -7.62
N TYR A 16 -9.10 8.36 -6.37
CA TYR A 16 -10.34 8.99 -5.93
C TYR A 16 -10.29 9.39 -4.45
N THR A 17 -11.18 10.30 -4.04
CA THR A 17 -11.43 10.58 -2.61
C THR A 17 -12.84 10.11 -2.23
N ILE A 18 -13.05 9.89 -0.93
CA ILE A 18 -14.34 9.46 -0.38
C ILE A 18 -14.86 10.55 0.57
N SER A 19 -16.17 10.81 0.53
CA SER A 19 -16.86 11.60 1.56
C SER A 19 -18.17 10.96 1.98
N SER A 20 -18.57 11.19 3.22
CA SER A 20 -19.81 10.69 3.79
C SER A 20 -20.65 11.79 4.43
N SER A 21 -21.94 11.50 4.62
CA SER A 21 -22.90 12.41 5.24
C SER A 21 -24.04 11.64 5.93
N MET A 22 -24.57 12.23 7.01
CA MET A 22 -25.77 11.75 7.71
C MET A 22 -27.05 12.44 7.20
N ASP A 23 -26.96 13.65 6.69
CA ASP A 23 -28.10 14.51 6.33
C ASP A 23 -28.22 14.76 4.81
N GLY A 24 -27.21 14.36 4.03
CA GLY A 24 -27.10 14.62 2.59
C GLY A 24 -26.67 16.05 2.24
N ALA A 25 -26.56 16.95 3.23
CA ALA A 25 -26.24 18.37 3.06
C ALA A 25 -24.80 18.69 3.50
N SER A 26 -24.39 18.16 4.65
CA SER A 26 -23.07 18.36 5.25
C SER A 26 -22.19 17.16 4.96
N TRP A 27 -21.01 17.38 4.37
CA TRP A 27 -20.14 16.30 3.88
C TRP A 27 -18.78 16.31 4.57
N THR A 28 -18.35 15.16 5.04
CA THR A 28 -17.02 14.96 5.65
C THR A 28 -16.19 14.04 4.78
N TYR A 29 -14.98 14.48 4.41
CA TYR A 29 -14.04 13.66 3.67
C TYR A 29 -13.35 12.66 4.59
N ASN A 30 -13.10 11.45 4.09
CA ASN A 30 -12.29 10.50 4.83
C ASN A 30 -10.84 10.99 4.90
N GLN A 31 -10.19 10.75 6.04
CA GLN A 31 -8.83 11.20 6.32
C GLN A 31 -7.85 10.03 6.27
N ASP A 32 -6.63 10.31 5.82
CA ASP A 32 -5.52 9.38 5.92
C ASP A 32 -5.12 9.26 7.39
N ILE A 33 -4.94 8.00 7.83
CA ILE A 33 -4.73 7.68 9.24
C ILE A 33 -3.40 8.22 9.77
N ASN A 34 -2.41 8.43 8.90
CA ASN A 34 -1.08 8.87 9.28
C ASN A 34 -0.95 10.40 9.26
N THR A 35 -1.61 11.06 8.32
CA THR A 35 -1.38 12.50 8.06
C THR A 35 -2.53 13.40 8.50
N ASN A 36 -3.70 12.83 8.83
CA ASN A 36 -4.96 13.57 9.06
C ASN A 36 -5.40 14.46 7.87
N THR A 37 -4.81 14.29 6.68
CA THR A 37 -5.25 14.97 5.45
C THR A 37 -6.32 14.13 4.74
N VAL A 38 -7.01 14.69 3.74
CA VAL A 38 -8.00 13.92 2.96
C VAL A 38 -7.30 12.73 2.28
N LYS A 39 -7.77 11.50 2.56
CA LYS A 39 -7.21 10.30 1.92
C LYS A 39 -7.56 10.27 0.44
N VAL A 40 -6.52 10.19 -0.38
CA VAL A 40 -6.63 9.80 -1.78
C VAL A 40 -6.39 8.30 -1.85
N TYR A 41 -7.33 7.59 -2.45
CA TYR A 41 -7.27 6.15 -2.64
C TYR A 41 -6.80 5.83 -4.05
N THR A 42 -5.88 4.87 -4.16
CA THR A 42 -5.47 4.30 -5.44
C THR A 42 -6.64 3.59 -6.11
N GLY A 43 -6.92 3.92 -7.35
CA GLY A 43 -7.98 3.29 -8.15
C GLY A 43 -7.54 1.98 -8.78
N ASN A 44 -8.23 1.58 -9.85
CA ASN A 44 -7.95 0.35 -10.57
C ASN A 44 -6.72 0.46 -11.47
N TYR A 45 -5.90 -0.60 -11.50
CA TYR A 45 -4.72 -0.67 -12.36
C TYR A 45 -4.97 -1.34 -13.72
N ASP A 46 -6.07 -2.07 -13.86
CA ASP A 46 -6.61 -2.56 -15.14
C ASP A 46 -8.16 -2.56 -15.13
N SER A 47 -8.80 -3.01 -16.21
CA SER A 47 -10.27 -3.01 -16.35
C SER A 47 -11.00 -4.06 -15.51
N ASN A 48 -10.32 -5.12 -15.08
CA ASN A 48 -10.94 -6.36 -14.58
C ASN A 48 -10.55 -6.70 -13.13
N SER A 49 -9.39 -6.25 -12.67
CA SER A 49 -8.87 -6.50 -11.35
C SER A 49 -9.65 -5.74 -10.30
N VAL A 50 -10.06 -6.45 -9.26
CA VAL A 50 -10.71 -5.86 -8.09
C VAL A 50 -9.64 -5.20 -7.23
N VAL A 51 -9.80 -3.90 -6.97
CA VAL A 51 -9.02 -3.21 -5.93
C VAL A 51 -9.88 -3.13 -4.67
N VAL A 52 -9.33 -3.59 -3.56
CA VAL A 52 -9.99 -3.57 -2.25
C VAL A 52 -9.28 -2.54 -1.39
N HIS A 53 -10.04 -1.58 -0.87
CA HIS A 53 -9.59 -0.64 0.14
C HIS A 53 -10.34 -0.90 1.42
N ASN A 54 -9.60 -1.17 2.49
CA ASN A 54 -10.15 -1.32 3.82
C ASN A 54 -10.23 0.06 4.49
N ILE A 55 -11.44 0.46 4.87
CA ILE A 55 -11.67 1.69 5.61
C ILE A 55 -11.57 1.36 7.10
N PHE A 56 -10.37 1.53 7.64
CA PHE A 56 -10.04 1.07 9.00
C PHE A 56 -10.69 1.88 10.13
N LYS A 57 -11.16 3.10 9.83
CA LYS A 57 -12.04 3.87 10.71
C LYS A 57 -13.46 3.73 10.17
N PRO A 58 -14.33 2.91 10.78
CA PRO A 58 -15.70 2.71 10.29
C PRO A 58 -16.38 4.05 10.03
N ILE A 59 -17.00 4.19 8.87
CA ILE A 59 -17.75 5.37 8.49
C ILE A 59 -19.21 5.11 8.84
N GLU A 60 -19.72 5.82 9.84
CA GLU A 60 -21.15 5.91 10.09
C GLU A 60 -21.75 6.94 9.12
N CYS A 61 -22.62 6.49 8.22
CA CYS A 61 -23.24 7.37 7.24
C CYS A 61 -24.54 6.82 6.66
N LEU A 62 -25.39 7.72 6.16
CA LEU A 62 -26.53 7.39 5.28
C LEU A 62 -26.21 7.64 3.81
N PHE A 63 -25.31 8.58 3.53
CA PHE A 63 -24.89 8.94 2.18
C PHE A 63 -23.38 8.78 2.04
N PHE A 64 -22.97 8.18 0.92
CA PHE A 64 -21.57 7.93 0.59
C PHE A 64 -21.29 8.43 -0.84
N ARG A 65 -20.21 9.17 -1.03
CA ARG A 65 -19.76 9.67 -2.34
C ARG A 65 -18.33 9.26 -2.61
N ILE A 66 -18.10 8.84 -3.86
CA ILE A 66 -16.76 8.70 -4.43
C ILE A 66 -16.53 9.86 -5.40
N HIS A 67 -15.37 10.48 -5.30
CA HIS A 67 -14.94 11.60 -6.13
C HIS A 67 -13.72 11.19 -6.93
N PRO A 68 -13.89 10.74 -8.18
CA PRO A 68 -12.75 10.46 -9.06
C PRO A 68 -11.82 11.67 -9.20
N LYS A 69 -10.52 11.45 -9.05
CA LYS A 69 -9.49 12.48 -9.18
C LYS A 69 -8.74 12.33 -10.50
N THR A 70 -8.11 11.17 -10.71
CA THR A 70 -7.36 10.85 -11.93
C THR A 70 -7.92 9.61 -12.63
N ALA A 71 -7.63 9.46 -13.92
CA ALA A 71 -7.99 8.31 -14.73
C ALA A 71 -6.87 8.00 -15.74
N ASN A 72 -6.86 6.78 -16.27
CA ASN A 72 -5.88 6.34 -17.28
C ASN A 72 -6.10 6.99 -18.66
N ASP A 73 -7.25 7.66 -18.85
CA ASP A 73 -7.65 8.38 -20.06
C ASP A 73 -8.65 9.49 -19.62
N ASP A 74 -9.12 10.31 -20.54
CA ASP A 74 -10.07 11.40 -20.25
C ASP A 74 -11.42 10.88 -19.71
N LEU A 75 -11.74 9.62 -19.99
CA LEU A 75 -13.00 8.99 -19.60
C LEU A 75 -12.86 8.25 -18.26
N ARG A 76 -13.64 8.73 -17.27
CA ARG A 76 -13.70 8.18 -15.91
C ARG A 76 -14.76 7.10 -15.82
N ALA A 77 -14.35 5.86 -15.56
CA ALA A 77 -15.25 4.74 -15.30
C ALA A 77 -14.89 4.06 -13.97
N LEU A 78 -15.93 3.77 -13.17
CA LEU A 78 -15.81 3.09 -11.89
C LEU A 78 -17.01 2.16 -11.69
N ARG A 79 -16.74 0.88 -11.46
CA ARG A 79 -17.66 -0.07 -10.82
C ARG A 79 -17.29 -0.15 -9.35
N LEU A 80 -18.28 -0.15 -8.46
CA LEU A 80 -18.08 -0.11 -7.02
C LEU A 80 -18.97 -1.11 -6.32
N GLU A 81 -18.43 -1.78 -5.32
CA GLU A 81 -19.19 -2.49 -4.30
C GLU A 81 -18.73 -2.00 -2.91
N LEU A 82 -19.69 -1.63 -2.07
CA LEU A 82 -19.47 -1.22 -0.69
C LEU A 82 -19.94 -2.33 0.24
N THR A 83 -19.05 -2.81 1.08
CA THR A 83 -19.33 -3.80 2.13
C THR A 83 -19.31 -3.10 3.48
N GLY A 84 -20.37 -3.26 4.25
CA GLY A 84 -20.52 -2.70 5.59
C GLY A 84 -21.53 -3.52 6.40
N TYR A 85 -21.67 -3.17 7.67
CA TYR A 85 -22.65 -3.79 8.56
C TYR A 85 -23.93 -2.94 8.60
N GLY A 86 -25.08 -3.59 8.81
CA GLY A 86 -26.40 -2.95 8.91
C GLY A 86 -26.55 -2.02 10.13
N PRO A 87 -27.77 -1.57 10.45
CA PRO A 87 -28.01 -0.66 11.57
C PRO A 87 -27.37 -1.19 12.86
N LEU A 88 -26.94 -0.28 13.75
CA LEU A 88 -26.02 -0.50 14.90
C LEU A 88 -26.30 -1.76 15.76
N ASN A 89 -27.52 -2.28 15.74
CA ASN A 89 -27.93 -3.55 16.36
C ASN A 89 -27.15 -4.76 15.81
N ASP A 90 -26.92 -4.79 14.49
CA ASP A 90 -26.12 -5.81 13.81
C ASP A 90 -24.61 -5.55 13.98
N LEU A 91 -24.20 -4.29 14.16
CA LEU A 91 -22.82 -3.94 14.47
C LEU A 91 -22.43 -4.44 15.86
N LEU A 92 -23.31 -4.30 16.87
CA LEU A 92 -23.12 -4.90 18.20
C LEU A 92 -23.10 -6.44 18.13
N ALA A 93 -23.95 -7.05 17.30
CA ALA A 93 -23.95 -8.49 17.09
C ALA A 93 -22.70 -8.99 16.33
N ALA A 94 -22.16 -8.21 15.41
CA ALA A 94 -20.93 -8.50 14.67
C ALA A 94 -19.67 -8.23 15.50
N MET A 95 -19.66 -7.19 16.33
CA MET A 95 -18.58 -6.89 17.29
C MET A 95 -18.55 -7.91 18.45
N ASN A 96 -19.71 -8.49 18.80
CA ASN A 96 -19.82 -9.58 19.80
C ASN A 96 -19.59 -10.99 19.23
N ARG A 97 -19.47 -11.15 17.90
CA ARG A 97 -18.98 -12.40 17.31
C ARG A 97 -17.47 -12.27 17.11
N GLU A 98 -16.72 -12.95 17.96
CA GLU A 98 -15.26 -13.13 17.92
C GLU A 98 -14.69 -13.77 16.61
N GLU A 99 -15.37 -13.71 15.46
CA GLU A 99 -14.98 -14.47 14.26
C GLU A 99 -14.76 -13.67 12.97
N VAL A 100 -14.74 -12.33 13.00
CA VAL A 100 -14.15 -11.53 11.89
C VAL A 100 -13.17 -10.51 12.47
N SER A 101 -12.15 -11.02 13.17
CA SER A 101 -11.16 -10.20 13.87
C SER A 101 -10.06 -9.70 12.93
N CYS A 102 -10.41 -8.71 12.11
CA CYS A 102 -9.41 -7.81 11.53
C CYS A 102 -9.34 -6.62 12.48
N SER A 103 -8.32 -6.61 13.36
CA SER A 103 -8.06 -5.46 14.22
C SER A 103 -7.80 -4.22 13.37
N ARG A 104 -8.12 -3.04 13.90
CA ARG A 104 -7.67 -1.78 13.29
C ARG A 104 -6.14 -1.84 13.14
N PRO A 105 -5.57 -1.64 11.94
CA PRO A 105 -4.14 -1.63 11.76
C PRO A 105 -3.48 -0.64 12.69
N ILE A 106 -2.32 -1.05 13.17
CA ILE A 106 -1.51 -0.23 14.06
C ILE A 106 -0.66 0.68 13.18
N GLN A 107 -0.75 1.98 13.43
CA GLN A 107 0.17 2.94 12.83
C GLN A 107 1.57 2.65 13.36
N GLY A 108 2.50 2.38 12.45
CA GLY A 108 3.91 2.17 12.76
C GLY A 108 4.75 3.39 12.39
N GLU A 109 5.99 3.38 12.86
CA GLU A 109 7.04 4.33 12.50
C GLU A 109 7.97 3.72 11.45
N GLY A 110 8.66 4.57 10.69
CA GLY A 110 9.69 4.13 9.74
C GLY A 110 10.78 3.33 10.45
N MET A 111 11.08 2.15 9.92
CA MET A 111 12.06 1.23 10.52
C MET A 111 13.50 1.54 10.15
N GLY A 112 13.72 2.45 9.20
CA GLY A 112 15.04 3.04 8.94
C GLY A 112 15.57 2.85 7.54
N VAL A 113 14.73 2.46 6.58
CA VAL A 113 15.13 2.47 5.16
C VAL A 113 15.24 3.91 4.67
N GLU A 114 14.34 4.81 5.04
CA GLU A 114 14.42 6.22 4.62
C GLU A 114 15.65 6.92 5.22
N ASP A 115 15.87 6.79 6.53
CA ASP A 115 16.86 7.60 7.26
C ASP A 115 18.25 6.95 7.42
N GLY A 116 18.46 5.76 6.86
CA GLY A 116 19.76 5.09 6.88
C GLY A 116 20.06 4.28 8.14
N ARG A 117 19.16 4.20 9.13
CA ARG A 117 19.32 3.28 10.27
C ARG A 117 19.41 1.81 9.82
N ILE A 118 18.73 1.46 8.72
CA ILE A 118 18.96 0.22 7.99
C ILE A 118 20.07 0.48 6.94
N PRO A 119 21.23 -0.19 7.05
CA PRO A 119 22.37 0.06 6.15
C PRO A 119 22.13 -0.53 4.75
N ASP A 120 22.86 -0.02 3.75
CA ASP A 120 22.73 -0.49 2.35
C ASP A 120 22.96 -1.99 2.20
N SER A 121 23.88 -2.56 3.00
CA SER A 121 24.17 -4.01 3.00
C SER A 121 22.98 -4.88 3.44
N SER A 122 21.99 -4.29 4.12
CA SER A 122 20.74 -4.95 4.49
C SER A 122 19.67 -4.85 3.40
N LEU A 123 19.94 -4.12 2.31
CA LEU A 123 19.03 -3.92 1.19
C LEU A 123 19.54 -4.70 -0.01
N THR A 124 18.72 -5.63 -0.51
CA THR A 124 19.06 -6.45 -1.69
C THR A 124 17.86 -6.56 -2.60
N SER A 125 18.08 -6.90 -3.86
CA SER A 125 16.98 -7.10 -4.82
C SER A 125 17.15 -8.41 -5.58
N SER A 126 16.10 -8.78 -6.32
CA SER A 126 16.17 -9.87 -7.30
C SER A 126 17.08 -9.52 -8.49
N SER A 127 17.17 -8.23 -8.81
CA SER A 127 17.90 -7.71 -9.97
C SER A 127 17.92 -6.19 -9.90
N ASP A 128 18.99 -5.60 -10.40
CA ASP A 128 19.15 -4.16 -10.56
C ASP A 128 19.41 -3.81 -12.02
N TYR A 129 18.84 -2.70 -12.49
CA TYR A 129 19.06 -2.17 -13.83
C TYR A 129 20.55 -1.94 -14.11
N ASP A 130 21.19 -1.16 -13.26
CA ASP A 130 22.64 -0.98 -13.19
C ASP A 130 23.07 -0.62 -11.76
N LEU A 131 24.35 -0.25 -11.58
CA LEU A 131 24.94 0.05 -10.28
C LEU A 131 24.39 1.33 -9.60
N ASN A 132 23.57 2.14 -10.28
CA ASN A 132 22.97 3.37 -9.75
C ASN A 132 21.46 3.23 -9.46
N TYR A 133 20.89 2.04 -9.64
CA TYR A 133 19.47 1.76 -9.41
C TYR A 133 19.26 0.47 -8.62
N THR A 134 20.09 0.32 -7.61
CA THR A 134 20.13 -0.84 -6.73
C THR A 134 19.04 -0.77 -5.66
N ALA A 135 18.93 -1.81 -4.83
CA ALA A 135 18.00 -1.81 -3.71
C ALA A 135 18.17 -0.60 -2.79
N SER A 136 19.41 -0.18 -2.49
CA SER A 136 19.70 0.98 -1.63
C SER A 136 19.34 2.32 -2.26
N ASP A 137 19.25 2.40 -3.58
CA ASP A 137 18.78 3.59 -4.30
C ASP A 137 17.24 3.76 -4.20
N GLY A 138 16.55 2.72 -3.73
CA GLY A 138 15.11 2.71 -3.51
C GLY A 138 14.65 3.22 -2.15
N ARG A 139 15.43 4.02 -1.43
CA ARG A 139 14.98 4.58 -0.14
C ARG A 139 13.82 5.57 -0.34
N LEU A 140 12.82 5.52 0.53
CA LEU A 140 11.67 6.44 0.51
C LEU A 140 12.14 7.91 0.48
N ASN A 141 11.40 8.79 -0.21
CA ASN A 141 11.70 10.23 -0.31
C ASN A 141 13.12 10.60 -0.78
N GLY A 142 13.88 9.66 -1.35
CA GLY A 142 15.26 9.87 -1.76
C GLY A 142 16.30 9.62 -0.66
N GLY A 143 15.89 9.06 0.48
CA GLY A 143 16.82 8.54 1.47
C GLY A 143 17.63 9.59 2.23
N VAL A 144 18.92 9.29 2.43
CA VAL A 144 19.79 9.96 3.40
C VAL A 144 20.34 11.28 2.86
N THR A 145 20.51 11.41 1.55
CA THR A 145 21.04 12.63 0.94
C THR A 145 20.05 13.31 0.00
N PRO A 146 19.95 14.65 -0.01
CA PRO A 146 19.02 15.39 -0.88
C PRO A 146 19.23 15.17 -2.39
N ASN A 147 20.37 14.60 -2.79
CA ASN A 147 20.75 14.38 -4.19
C ASN A 147 20.51 12.93 -4.66
N GLU A 148 20.13 12.02 -3.77
CA GLU A 148 19.70 10.65 -4.09
C GLU A 148 18.29 10.69 -4.71
N LYS A 149 18.18 11.28 -5.90
CA LYS A 149 16.95 11.26 -6.72
C LYS A 149 16.77 9.94 -7.48
N ALA A 150 17.22 8.84 -6.89
CA ALA A 150 17.17 7.53 -7.49
C ALA A 150 15.93 6.74 -7.04
N ALA A 151 15.82 5.53 -7.57
CA ALA A 151 14.86 4.52 -7.14
C ALA A 151 15.50 3.16 -7.42
N TRP A 152 15.05 2.11 -6.75
CA TRP A 152 15.40 0.77 -7.21
C TRP A 152 14.68 0.53 -8.54
N LEU A 153 15.41 0.07 -9.56
CA LEU A 153 14.84 -0.38 -10.83
C LEU A 153 15.20 -1.85 -11.05
N ALA A 154 14.20 -2.65 -11.42
CA ALA A 154 14.45 -4.01 -11.90
C ALA A 154 15.35 -4.01 -13.14
N ARG A 155 16.06 -5.10 -13.42
CA ARG A 155 16.82 -5.19 -14.69
C ARG A 155 15.91 -5.26 -15.90
N ASN A 156 14.84 -6.05 -15.77
CA ASN A 156 13.84 -6.27 -16.79
C ASN A 156 12.46 -6.17 -16.15
N ASP A 157 11.49 -5.84 -16.98
CA ASP A 157 10.07 -5.70 -16.61
C ASP A 157 9.32 -7.05 -16.70
N ASP A 158 9.85 -8.09 -16.06
CA ASP A 158 9.26 -9.44 -15.98
C ASP A 158 8.78 -9.77 -14.57
N VAL A 159 8.19 -10.95 -14.40
CA VAL A 159 7.59 -11.40 -13.13
C VAL A 159 8.66 -11.71 -12.06
N ASP A 160 8.20 -11.95 -10.83
CA ASP A 160 9.01 -12.41 -9.69
C ASP A 160 10.16 -11.48 -9.27
N LYS A 161 9.96 -10.17 -9.46
CA LYS A 161 10.87 -9.15 -8.93
C LYS A 161 10.58 -8.86 -7.47
N TRP A 162 11.63 -8.53 -6.74
CA TRP A 162 11.50 -8.14 -5.33
C TRP A 162 12.65 -7.25 -4.89
N VAL A 163 12.36 -6.38 -3.93
CA VAL A 163 13.36 -5.82 -3.01
C VAL A 163 13.21 -6.52 -1.66
N LYS A 164 14.31 -6.78 -0.98
CA LYS A 164 14.39 -7.45 0.32
C LYS A 164 15.13 -6.56 1.31
N ILE A 165 14.53 -6.42 2.48
CA ILE A 165 15.02 -5.65 3.60
C ILE A 165 15.33 -6.63 4.74
N ASP A 166 16.58 -6.68 5.21
CA ASP A 166 16.95 -7.29 6.49
C ASP A 166 16.86 -6.22 7.59
N LEU A 167 15.91 -6.37 8.50
CA LEU A 167 15.70 -5.46 9.63
C LEU A 167 16.79 -5.60 10.71
N GLY A 168 17.71 -6.56 10.56
CA GLY A 168 18.81 -6.84 11.49
C GLY A 168 18.37 -7.58 12.75
N ARG A 169 17.11 -7.40 13.18
CA ARG A 169 16.48 -8.07 14.30
C ARG A 169 15.04 -8.47 13.99
N THR A 170 14.54 -9.45 14.73
CA THR A 170 13.11 -9.77 14.73
C THR A 170 12.34 -8.56 15.24
N SER A 171 11.35 -8.12 14.46
CA SER A 171 10.57 -6.90 14.71
C SER A 171 9.09 -7.13 14.39
N ASN A 172 8.22 -6.29 14.96
CA ASN A 172 6.81 -6.27 14.62
C ASN A 172 6.54 -5.24 13.50
N VAL A 173 6.37 -5.75 12.28
CA VAL A 173 6.12 -4.95 11.09
C VAL A 173 4.61 -4.74 10.94
N THR A 174 4.18 -3.50 10.74
CA THR A 174 2.76 -3.13 10.60
C THR A 174 2.37 -2.79 9.17
N GLY A 175 3.35 -2.63 8.27
CA GLY A 175 3.10 -2.31 6.87
C GLY A 175 4.35 -1.96 6.10
N VAL A 176 4.15 -1.44 4.88
CA VAL A 176 5.19 -0.86 4.03
C VAL A 176 4.69 0.45 3.43
N ILE A 177 5.62 1.33 3.07
CA ILE A 177 5.34 2.52 2.28
C ILE A 177 6.05 2.35 0.94
N VAL A 178 5.37 2.68 -0.15
CA VAL A 178 5.91 2.63 -1.50
C VAL A 178 5.69 3.95 -2.23
N GLN A 179 6.61 4.33 -3.10
CA GLN A 179 6.60 5.59 -3.83
C GLN A 179 7.25 5.39 -5.21
N GLY A 180 6.76 6.08 -6.24
CA GLY A 180 7.32 5.97 -7.60
C GLY A 180 8.67 6.67 -7.78
N ARG A 181 9.23 6.66 -8.98
CA ARG A 181 10.52 7.31 -9.29
C ARG A 181 10.41 8.83 -9.36
N PHE A 182 11.44 9.54 -8.90
CA PHE A 182 11.50 11.00 -9.07
C PHE A 182 11.44 11.42 -10.55
N GLU A 183 10.66 12.48 -10.82
CA GLU A 183 10.62 13.25 -12.08
C GLU A 183 10.23 12.48 -13.36
N LEU A 184 10.17 11.15 -13.31
CA LEU A 184 9.79 10.28 -14.42
C LEU A 184 8.51 9.52 -14.09
N ALA A 185 7.70 9.30 -15.12
CA ALA A 185 6.46 8.56 -15.01
C ALA A 185 6.69 7.04 -14.93
N GLN A 186 7.37 6.60 -13.87
CA GLN A 186 7.69 5.22 -13.57
C GLN A 186 7.35 4.89 -12.11
N TRP A 187 6.44 3.95 -11.90
CA TRP A 187 6.02 3.55 -10.55
C TRP A 187 5.34 2.19 -10.53
N ILE A 188 5.34 1.55 -9.36
CA ILE A 188 4.60 0.32 -9.11
C ILE A 188 3.15 0.65 -8.74
N THR A 189 2.20 -0.03 -9.37
CA THR A 189 0.76 0.18 -9.15
C THR A 189 0.13 -0.90 -8.28
N SER A 190 0.75 -2.08 -8.17
CA SER A 190 0.34 -3.10 -7.20
C SER A 190 1.50 -3.97 -6.74
N VAL A 191 1.40 -4.47 -5.51
CA VAL A 191 2.44 -5.29 -4.87
C VAL A 191 1.87 -6.48 -4.12
N LYS A 192 2.71 -7.50 -3.91
CA LYS A 192 2.60 -8.46 -2.82
C LYS A 192 3.70 -8.18 -1.79
N VAL A 193 3.43 -8.50 -0.53
CA VAL A 193 4.45 -8.45 0.53
C VAL A 193 4.62 -9.84 1.11
N SER A 194 5.86 -10.29 1.25
CA SER A 194 6.19 -11.52 1.99
C SER A 194 7.22 -11.23 3.07
N TYR A 195 7.23 -12.06 4.10
CA TYR A 195 8.13 -11.90 5.23
C TYR A 195 8.73 -13.24 5.64
N SER A 196 9.81 -13.17 6.40
CA SER A 196 10.55 -14.33 6.88
C SER A 196 11.31 -14.01 8.17
N LEU A 197 11.54 -15.04 8.98
CA LEU A 197 12.43 -14.98 10.15
C LEU A 197 13.85 -15.50 9.84
N ASP A 198 13.98 -16.38 8.84
CA ASP A 198 15.20 -17.15 8.54
C ASP A 198 15.80 -16.86 7.15
N ASN A 199 15.14 -16.01 6.34
CA ASN A 199 15.48 -15.72 4.94
C ASN A 199 15.45 -16.97 4.00
N VAL A 200 14.84 -18.07 4.45
CA VAL A 200 14.68 -19.32 3.69
C VAL A 200 13.20 -19.59 3.45
N THR A 201 12.40 -19.58 4.51
CA THR A 201 10.97 -19.83 4.46
C THR A 201 10.24 -18.49 4.40
N TRP A 202 9.45 -18.29 3.35
CA TRP A 202 8.74 -17.04 3.10
C TRP A 202 7.25 -17.25 3.19
N THR A 203 6.59 -16.36 3.94
CA THR A 203 5.14 -16.32 4.05
C THR A 203 4.65 -15.01 3.48
N TYR A 204 3.66 -15.05 2.59
CA TYR A 204 3.03 -13.82 2.14
C TYR A 204 2.19 -13.23 3.28
N ALA A 205 2.17 -11.90 3.39
CA ALA A 205 1.19 -11.19 4.19
C ALA A 205 -0.18 -11.35 3.51
N LEU A 206 -0.77 -12.54 3.67
CA LEU A 206 -2.09 -12.94 3.19
C LEU A 206 -3.03 -12.95 4.38
N GLU A 207 -4.23 -12.41 4.20
CA GLU A 207 -5.31 -12.58 5.18
C GLU A 207 -6.58 -13.07 4.44
N PRO A 208 -6.81 -14.39 4.33
CA PRO A 208 -8.03 -14.95 3.76
C PRO A 208 -9.29 -14.54 4.56
N GLN A 209 -9.16 -14.44 5.89
CA GLN A 209 -10.25 -14.09 6.81
C GLN A 209 -10.63 -12.60 6.85
N CYS A 210 -9.83 -11.72 6.24
CA CYS A 210 -10.12 -10.27 6.13
C CYS A 210 -10.59 -9.86 4.73
N GLY A 211 -11.07 -10.84 3.95
CA GLY A 211 -11.22 -10.77 2.50
C GLY A 211 -9.87 -11.06 1.85
N GLU A 212 -9.81 -11.99 0.89
CA GLU A 212 -8.58 -12.49 0.27
C GLU A 212 -7.69 -11.37 -0.34
N GLN A 213 -6.95 -10.65 0.49
CA GLN A 213 -6.02 -9.65 0.00
C GLN A 213 -4.76 -10.39 -0.49
N ARG A 214 -4.82 -10.85 -1.73
CA ARG A 214 -3.69 -11.46 -2.44
C ARG A 214 -2.75 -10.41 -3.03
N ILE A 215 -3.21 -9.16 -3.15
CA ILE A 215 -2.53 -8.05 -3.85
C ILE A 215 -2.90 -6.72 -3.16
N TYR A 216 -1.91 -5.89 -2.88
CA TYR A 216 -2.09 -4.53 -2.36
C TYR A 216 -2.01 -3.53 -3.51
N ALA A 217 -2.93 -2.55 -3.53
CA ALA A 217 -2.77 -1.38 -4.39
C ALA A 217 -1.59 -0.53 -3.88
N ALA A 218 -0.77 -0.06 -4.82
CA ALA A 218 0.40 0.77 -4.54
C ALA A 218 0.16 2.19 -5.11
N ASN A 219 1.11 2.73 -5.87
CA ASN A 219 1.06 4.13 -6.30
C ASN A 219 0.14 4.35 -7.52
N TYR A 220 -0.46 5.54 -7.58
CA TYR A 220 -1.19 6.05 -8.75
C TYR A 220 -0.44 7.15 -9.50
N ASP A 221 0.65 7.66 -8.92
CA ASP A 221 1.57 8.65 -9.48
C ASP A 221 3.01 8.33 -9.04
N ASN A 222 3.96 9.17 -9.43
CA ASN A 222 5.37 8.95 -9.13
C ASN A 222 5.87 9.66 -7.85
N THR A 223 5.08 10.56 -7.27
CA THR A 223 5.52 11.47 -6.21
C THR A 223 4.90 11.17 -4.85
N THR A 224 3.67 10.69 -4.81
CA THR A 224 2.91 10.50 -3.56
C THR A 224 3.28 9.15 -2.91
N PRO A 225 3.80 9.14 -1.67
CA PRO A 225 3.96 7.91 -0.91
C PRO A 225 2.60 7.26 -0.62
N GLU A 226 2.48 5.96 -0.89
CA GLU A 226 1.31 5.15 -0.53
C GLU A 226 1.67 4.23 0.63
N THR A 227 0.93 4.35 1.74
CA THR A 227 1.11 3.48 2.92
C THR A 227 0.18 2.28 2.84
N ILE A 228 0.77 1.10 2.88
CA ILE A 228 0.09 -0.19 2.84
C ILE A 228 0.20 -0.81 4.24
N LEU A 229 -0.87 -0.68 5.03
CA LEU A 229 -0.93 -1.27 6.37
C LEU A 229 -1.47 -2.70 6.34
N PHE A 230 -0.87 -3.57 7.14
CA PHE A 230 -1.34 -4.93 7.34
C PHE A 230 -2.48 -4.94 8.37
N PRO A 231 -3.52 -5.78 8.19
CA PRO A 231 -4.61 -5.90 9.15
C PRO A 231 -4.14 -6.27 10.57
N ARG A 232 -3.03 -7.02 10.65
CA ARG A 232 -2.35 -7.35 11.89
C ARG A 232 -0.84 -7.18 11.74
N PRO A 233 -0.13 -6.77 12.80
CA PRO A 233 1.32 -6.78 12.79
C PRO A 233 1.85 -8.19 12.50
N ILE A 234 2.89 -8.26 11.68
CA ILE A 234 3.61 -9.50 11.38
C ILE A 234 4.95 -9.48 12.09
N THR A 235 5.32 -10.61 12.70
CA THR A 235 6.65 -10.77 13.30
C THR A 235 7.62 -11.23 12.21
N ALA A 236 8.59 -10.39 11.88
CA ALA A 236 9.52 -10.61 10.77
C ALA A 236 10.92 -10.08 11.08
N ARG A 237 11.93 -10.70 10.48
CA ARG A 237 13.27 -10.09 10.35
C ARG A 237 13.53 -9.63 8.93
N TYR A 238 13.02 -10.38 7.95
CA TYR A 238 13.17 -10.08 6.54
C TYR A 238 11.81 -9.74 5.94
N VAL A 239 11.76 -8.68 5.14
CA VAL A 239 10.57 -8.27 4.38
C VAL A 239 10.93 -8.20 2.91
N ARG A 240 10.05 -8.68 2.04
CA ARG A 240 10.13 -8.56 0.60
C ARG A 240 8.89 -7.86 0.06
N ILE A 241 9.11 -6.85 -0.79
CA ILE A 241 8.06 -6.20 -1.57
C ILE A 241 8.21 -6.68 -3.01
N HIS A 242 7.14 -7.24 -3.56
CA HIS A 242 7.09 -7.85 -4.89
C HIS A 242 6.21 -7.01 -5.81
N PRO A 243 6.78 -6.23 -6.73
CA PRO A 243 6.00 -5.56 -7.77
C PRO A 243 5.22 -6.56 -8.63
N LEU A 244 3.97 -6.23 -8.94
CA LEU A 244 3.13 -7.05 -9.82
C LEU A 244 2.71 -6.31 -11.08
N THR A 245 2.37 -5.03 -10.95
CA THR A 245 1.99 -4.17 -12.07
C THR A 245 2.65 -2.81 -11.92
N TRP A 246 2.95 -2.13 -13.03
CA TRP A 246 3.68 -0.87 -13.05
C TRP A 246 3.25 0.01 -14.23
N ILE A 247 3.61 1.30 -14.16
CA ILE A 247 3.58 2.23 -15.28
C ILE A 247 5.01 2.54 -15.68
N GLY A 248 5.29 2.54 -16.99
CA GLY A 248 6.58 2.89 -17.56
C GLY A 248 7.65 1.80 -17.37
N HIS A 249 8.12 1.62 -16.13
CA HIS A 249 9.13 0.64 -15.74
C HIS A 249 8.94 0.23 -14.28
N GLN A 250 9.38 -0.96 -13.90
CA GLN A 250 9.42 -1.37 -12.49
C GLN A 250 10.43 -0.52 -11.72
N ALA A 251 9.95 0.55 -11.10
CA ALA A 251 10.73 1.48 -10.30
C ALA A 251 10.02 1.76 -8.97
N MET A 252 10.75 1.68 -7.86
CA MET A 252 10.17 1.82 -6.53
C MET A 252 11.15 2.48 -5.54
N ARG A 253 10.60 3.41 -4.76
CA ARG A 253 11.14 3.87 -3.48
C ARG A 253 10.28 3.29 -2.35
N TYR A 254 10.86 2.95 -1.21
CA TYR A 254 10.17 2.17 -0.19
C TYR A 254 10.69 2.38 1.24
N GLU A 255 9.82 2.08 2.22
CA GLU A 255 10.12 1.99 3.65
C GLU A 255 9.32 0.84 4.27
N VAL A 256 9.85 0.25 5.33
CA VAL A 256 9.12 -0.68 6.20
C VAL A 256 8.63 0.08 7.42
N VAL A 257 7.37 -0.09 7.80
CA VAL A 257 6.83 0.51 9.03
C VAL A 257 6.54 -0.57 10.06
N GLY A 258 6.82 -0.26 11.32
CA GLY A 258 6.67 -1.20 12.41
C GLY A 258 6.50 -0.51 13.75
N ILE A 259 6.27 -1.31 14.77
CA ILE A 259 6.25 -0.84 16.16
C ILE A 259 7.70 -0.83 16.64
N ALA A 260 8.18 0.33 17.07
CA ALA A 260 9.46 0.40 17.75
C ALA A 260 9.36 -0.40 19.05
N ASP A 261 10.22 -1.40 19.24
CA ASP A 261 10.36 -2.04 20.55
C ASP A 261 10.74 -0.95 21.55
N GLN A 262 9.85 -0.67 22.51
CA GLN A 262 10.22 0.11 23.68
C GLN A 262 11.09 -0.76 24.58
N THR A 263 12.39 -0.78 24.28
CA THR A 263 13.45 -1.41 25.07
C THR A 263 14.72 -0.62 24.80
N GLU A 264 15.42 0.04 25.72
CA GLU A 264 15.30 0.28 27.16
C GLU A 264 15.90 1.68 27.43
N LEU A 265 15.47 2.34 28.52
CA LEU A 265 16.15 3.52 29.08
C LEU A 265 17.53 3.17 29.63
#